data_AF-A0A9P5JST1-F1
#
_entry.id   AF-A0A9P5JST1-F1
#
_cell.length_a   1.000
_cell.length_b   1.000
_cell.length_c   1.000
_cell.angle_alpha   90.00
_cell.angle_beta   90.00
_cell.angle_gamma   90.00
#
_symmetry.space_group_name_H-M   'P 1'
#
loop_
_entity.id
_entity.type
_entity.pdbx_description
1 polymer ?
#
loop_
_entity_poly.entity_id
_entity_poly.type
_entity_poly.pdbx_seq_one_letter_code
_entity_poly.pdbx_strand_id
1 'polypeptide(L)'
;WVFCQLEILRHCLPSSIRHFLEELPESLDETYERVLREIKKPNQDHARRLLQCLVVAIRPLHVEELAEVVAVDFEDGSGIPKLKPSWHWEDQEQALLTSCSSLITIVNTGYSQVVQFSHFLVKEYLTSARLSTSSQDVLRYHIVLGPAHTILAQTCLSIL
;
A
#
# COMPACT_ATOMS: atom_id res chain seq x y z
N TRP A 1 5.06 14.23 -5.38
CA TRP A 1 4.36 14.70 -6.60
C TRP A 1 5.22 14.51 -7.85
N VAL A 2 6.28 15.32 -8.06
CA VAL A 2 7.16 15.20 -9.25
C VAL A 2 7.74 13.79 -9.41
N PHE A 3 8.14 13.14 -8.31
CA PHE A 3 8.69 11.78 -8.33
C PHE A 3 7.70 10.73 -8.89
N CYS A 4 6.43 10.74 -8.45
CA CYS A 4 5.43 9.78 -8.95
C CYS A 4 5.14 10.01 -10.44
N GLN A 5 5.09 11.27 -10.88
CA GLN A 5 4.91 11.61 -12.29
C GLN A 5 6.13 11.20 -13.14
N LEU A 6 7.34 11.38 -12.60
CA LEU A 6 8.57 10.91 -13.24
C LEU A 6 8.64 9.39 -13.35
N GLU A 7 8.18 8.65 -12.34
CA GLU A 7 8.22 7.19 -12.36
C GLU A 7 7.27 6.61 -13.42
N ILE A 8 6.12 7.24 -13.66
CA ILE A 8 5.24 6.86 -14.76
C ILE A 8 5.86 7.23 -16.11
N LEU A 9 6.41 8.45 -16.24
CA LEU A 9 7.10 8.91 -17.45
C LEU A 9 8.29 8.02 -17.84
N ARG A 10 9.00 7.44 -16.87
CA ARG A 10 10.11 6.49 -17.11
C ARG A 10 9.69 5.25 -17.89
N HIS A 11 8.42 4.88 -17.82
CA HIS A 11 7.87 3.71 -18.50
C HIS A 11 7.09 4.07 -19.78
N CYS A 12 7.00 5.35 -20.14
CA CYS A 12 6.32 5.81 -21.34
C CYS A 12 7.24 5.78 -22.58
N LEU A 13 6.67 5.43 -23.73
CA LEU A 13 7.34 5.63 -25.03
C LEU A 13 7.39 7.13 -25.36
N PRO A 14 8.41 7.60 -26.11
CA PRO A 14 8.56 9.02 -26.47
C PRO A 14 7.31 9.63 -27.14
N SER A 15 6.60 8.83 -27.93
CA SER A 15 5.34 9.23 -28.59
C SER A 15 4.18 9.48 -27.62
N SER A 16 4.19 8.84 -26.45
CA SER A 16 3.14 8.93 -25.44
C SER A 16 3.42 10.02 -24.39
N ILE A 17 4.63 10.56 -24.34
CA ILE A 17 5.03 11.56 -23.32
C ILE A 17 4.16 12.82 -23.41
N ARG A 18 3.93 13.37 -24.60
CA ARG A 18 3.11 14.61 -24.74
C ARG A 18 1.68 14.41 -24.26
N HIS A 19 1.06 13.30 -24.65
CA HIS A 19 -0.28 12.96 -24.20
C HIS A 19 -0.35 12.75 -22.68
N PHE A 20 0.66 12.07 -22.10
CA PHE A 20 0.75 11.90 -20.65
C PHE A 20 0.93 13.24 -19.92
N LEU A 21 1.73 14.16 -20.47
CA LEU A 21 1.90 15.51 -19.92
C LEU A 21 0.61 16.33 -19.98
N GLU A 22 -0.25 16.09 -20.98
CA GLU A 22 -1.58 16.71 -21.10
C GLU A 22 -2.61 16.10 -20.13
N GLU A 23 -2.43 14.85 -19.73
CA GLU A 23 -3.28 14.12 -18.77
C GLU A 23 -2.69 14.11 -17.34
N LEU A 24 -1.81 15.05 -17.01
CA LEU A 24 -1.27 15.17 -15.66
C LEU A 24 -2.40 15.49 -14.67
N PRO A 25 -2.45 14.80 -13.51
CA PRO A 25 -3.37 15.15 -12.45
C PRO A 25 -3.19 16.61 -12.03
N GLU A 26 -4.29 17.34 -11.90
CA GLU A 26 -4.29 18.75 -11.49
C GLU A 26 -3.96 18.89 -9.99
N SER A 27 -4.07 17.79 -9.24
CA SER A 27 -3.76 17.75 -7.81
C SER A 27 -2.98 16.49 -7.37
N LEU A 28 -2.38 16.60 -6.18
CA LEU A 28 -1.78 15.47 -5.47
C LEU A 28 -2.82 14.39 -5.14
N ASP A 29 -4.02 14.79 -4.75
CA ASP A 29 -5.11 13.88 -4.41
C ASP A 29 -5.51 13.04 -5.63
N GLU A 30 -5.69 13.66 -6.81
CA GLU A 30 -5.95 12.93 -8.07
C GLU A 30 -4.81 11.98 -8.47
N THR A 31 -3.56 12.37 -8.18
CA THR A 31 -2.41 11.50 -8.40
C THR A 31 -2.51 10.23 -7.54
N TYR A 32 -2.87 10.38 -6.26
CA TYR A 32 -3.05 9.26 -5.36
C TYR A 32 -4.27 8.41 -5.73
N GLU A 33 -5.38 9.02 -6.15
CA GLU A 33 -6.55 8.27 -6.64
C GLU A 33 -6.22 7.42 -7.85
N ARG A 34 -5.51 7.98 -8.83
CA ARG A 34 -5.07 7.24 -10.02
C ARG A 34 -4.23 6.03 -9.64
N VAL A 35 -3.23 6.23 -8.78
CA VAL A 35 -2.37 5.17 -8.27
C VAL A 35 -3.18 4.07 -7.55
N LEU A 36 -4.13 4.45 -6.70
CA LEU A 36 -4.98 3.50 -5.97
C LEU A 36 -5.91 2.72 -6.91
N ARG A 37 -6.34 3.32 -8.03
CA ARG A 37 -7.15 2.64 -9.07
C ARG A 37 -6.35 1.67 -9.93
N GLU A 38 -5.04 1.87 -10.07
CA GLU A 38 -4.15 0.98 -10.81
C GLU A 38 -3.87 -0.34 -10.06
N ILE A 39 -4.17 -0.41 -8.76
CA ILE A 39 -4.06 -1.64 -7.97
C ILE A 39 -5.04 -2.70 -8.51
N LYS A 40 -4.46 -3.79 -9.00
CA LYS A 40 -5.20 -4.92 -9.59
C LYS A 40 -6.20 -5.49 -8.59
N LYS A 41 -7.43 -5.77 -9.06
CA LYS A 41 -8.53 -6.37 -8.27
C LYS A 41 -8.11 -7.50 -7.30
N PRO A 42 -7.35 -8.54 -7.70
CA PRO A 42 -6.94 -9.60 -6.77
C PRO A 42 -6.03 -9.14 -5.61
N ASN A 43 -5.40 -7.96 -5.74
CA ASN A 43 -4.44 -7.46 -4.77
C ASN A 43 -5.03 -6.38 -3.86
N GLN A 44 -6.27 -5.93 -4.08
CA GLN A 44 -6.83 -4.76 -3.40
C GLN A 44 -6.95 -4.95 -1.88
N ASP A 45 -7.34 -6.14 -1.42
CA ASP A 45 -7.46 -6.41 0.02
C ASP A 45 -6.08 -6.55 0.68
N HIS A 46 -5.13 -7.19 0.02
CA HIS A 46 -3.73 -7.24 0.46
C HIS A 46 -3.15 -5.82 0.55
N ALA A 47 -3.25 -5.05 -0.53
CA ALA A 47 -2.84 -3.66 -0.61
C ALA A 47 -3.42 -2.82 0.54
N ARG A 48 -4.73 -2.91 0.75
CA ARG A 48 -5.43 -2.20 1.83
C ARG A 48 -4.88 -2.58 3.20
N ARG A 49 -4.73 -3.87 3.51
CA ARG A 49 -4.22 -4.36 4.81
C ARG A 49 -2.78 -3.91 5.06
N LEU A 50 -1.93 -3.96 4.02
CA LEU A 50 -0.55 -3.47 4.07
C LEU A 50 -0.51 -1.97 4.38
N LEU A 51 -1.31 -1.17 3.67
CA LEU A 51 -1.40 0.28 3.89
C LEU A 51 -1.93 0.58 5.29
N GLN A 52 -2.92 -0.17 5.79
CA GLN A 52 -3.42 -0.04 7.17
C GLN A 52 -2.30 -0.25 8.18
N CYS A 53 -1.56 -1.36 8.06
CA CYS A 53 -0.44 -1.67 8.95
C CYS A 53 0.63 -0.56 8.92
N LEU A 54 1.00 -0.09 7.74
CA LEU A 54 1.97 1.00 7.58
C LEU A 54 1.49 2.34 8.17
N VAL A 55 0.19 2.66 8.08
CA VAL A 55 -0.35 3.89 8.65
C VAL A 55 -0.25 3.89 10.18
N VAL A 56 -0.60 2.77 10.82
CA VAL A 56 -0.68 2.70 12.30
C VAL A 56 0.58 2.21 12.99
N ALA A 57 1.57 1.72 12.24
CA ALA A 57 2.84 1.28 12.81
C ALA A 57 3.56 2.42 13.55
N ILE A 58 3.98 2.14 14.78
CA ILE A 58 4.67 3.10 15.66
C ILE A 58 6.14 3.26 15.26
N ARG A 59 6.72 2.22 14.67
CA ARG A 59 8.08 2.20 14.12
C ARG A 59 8.06 1.77 12.64
N PRO A 60 9.12 2.03 11.87
CA PRO A 60 9.28 1.41 10.56
C PRO A 60 9.18 -0.12 10.67
N LEU A 61 8.42 -0.72 9.75
CA LEU A 61 8.27 -2.17 9.64
C LEU A 61 9.35 -2.71 8.71
N HIS A 62 9.92 -3.85 9.05
CA HIS A 62 10.80 -4.57 8.15
C HIS A 62 10.02 -5.17 6.97
N VAL A 63 10.72 -5.46 5.87
CA VAL A 63 10.11 -6.09 4.69
C VAL A 63 9.46 -7.42 5.07
N GLU A 64 10.17 -8.23 5.86
CA GLU A 64 9.71 -9.53 6.35
C GLU A 64 8.41 -9.37 7.14
N GLU A 65 8.38 -8.45 8.11
CA GLU A 65 7.24 -8.21 9.00
C GLU A 65 5.99 -7.78 8.25
N LEU A 66 6.15 -6.91 7.26
CA LEU A 66 5.02 -6.43 6.49
C LEU A 66 4.55 -7.48 5.47
N ALA A 67 5.46 -8.29 4.92
CA ALA A 67 5.12 -9.37 3.99
C ALA A 67 4.25 -10.45 4.65
N GLU A 68 4.41 -10.70 5.96
CA GLU A 68 3.55 -11.64 6.71
C GLU A 68 2.06 -11.28 6.60
N VAL A 69 1.70 -10.00 6.48
CA VAL A 69 0.30 -9.55 6.32
C VAL A 69 -0.36 -10.19 5.09
N VAL A 70 0.41 -10.49 4.04
CA VAL A 70 -0.09 -11.13 2.82
C VAL A 70 -0.40 -12.61 3.04
N ALA A 71 0.34 -13.26 3.95
CA ALA A 71 0.16 -14.67 4.28
C ALA A 71 -0.90 -14.93 5.37
N VAL A 72 -1.48 -13.88 5.96
CA VAL A 72 -2.53 -14.02 6.98
C VAL A 72 -3.90 -14.12 6.33
N ASP A 73 -4.61 -15.19 6.67
CA ASP A 73 -6.01 -15.42 6.30
C ASP A 73 -6.93 -14.72 7.31
N PHE A 74 -7.57 -13.63 6.87
CA PHE A 74 -8.53 -12.87 7.65
C PHE A 74 -9.98 -13.33 7.45
N GLU A 75 -10.22 -14.33 6.60
CA GLU A 75 -11.55 -14.72 6.12
C GLU A 75 -11.93 -16.16 6.51
N ASP A 76 -11.11 -16.81 7.34
CA ASP A 76 -11.29 -18.22 7.74
C ASP A 76 -12.54 -18.51 8.60
N GLY A 77 -13.33 -17.48 8.91
CA GLY A 77 -14.59 -17.57 9.65
C GLY A 77 -14.44 -17.91 11.14
N SER A 78 -13.22 -18.14 11.63
CA SER A 78 -12.95 -18.50 13.04
C SER A 78 -12.80 -17.30 13.97
N GLY A 79 -12.83 -16.08 13.40
CA GLY A 79 -12.74 -14.81 14.13
C GLY A 79 -11.31 -14.39 14.52
N ILE A 80 -10.35 -15.32 14.45
CA ILE A 80 -8.92 -15.06 14.70
C ILE A 80 -8.18 -15.29 13.38
N PRO A 81 -7.54 -14.27 12.81
CA PRO A 81 -6.75 -14.44 11.60
C PRO A 81 -5.62 -15.44 11.81
N LYS A 82 -5.35 -16.26 10.79
CA LYS A 82 -4.34 -17.33 10.87
C LYS A 82 -3.30 -17.15 9.79
N LEU A 83 -2.03 -17.24 10.18
CA LEU A 83 -0.95 -17.32 9.23
C LEU A 83 -1.06 -18.62 8.42
N LYS A 84 -0.95 -18.50 7.10
CA LYS A 84 -0.91 -19.61 6.15
C LYS A 84 0.50 -19.69 5.57
N PRO A 85 1.37 -20.59 6.08
CA PRO A 85 2.74 -20.73 5.56
C PRO A 85 2.79 -20.98 4.05
N SER A 86 1.78 -21.66 3.50
CA SER A 86 1.65 -21.93 2.06
C SER A 86 1.40 -20.68 1.20
N TRP A 87 1.03 -19.55 1.81
CA TRP A 87 0.80 -18.27 1.13
C TRP A 87 1.99 -17.32 1.26
N HIS A 88 3.08 -17.75 1.91
CA HIS A 88 4.32 -17.00 1.91
C HIS A 88 4.82 -16.87 0.47
N TRP A 89 5.09 -15.64 0.07
CA TRP A 89 5.81 -15.39 -1.16
C TRP A 89 7.29 -15.65 -0.93
N GLU A 90 7.93 -16.38 -1.85
CA GLU A 90 9.39 -16.63 -1.81
C GLU A 90 10.18 -15.31 -1.84
N ASP A 91 9.67 -14.31 -2.55
CA ASP A 91 10.23 -12.96 -2.61
C ASP A 91 9.29 -11.97 -1.91
N GLN A 92 9.65 -11.65 -0.66
CA GLN A 92 8.88 -10.74 0.20
C GLN A 92 8.90 -9.29 -0.29
N GLU A 93 9.99 -8.84 -0.93
CA GLU A 93 10.07 -7.51 -1.52
C GLU A 93 9.10 -7.41 -2.72
N GLN A 94 9.15 -8.40 -3.60
CA GLN A 94 8.24 -8.47 -4.74
C GLN A 94 6.77 -8.56 -4.31
N ALA A 95 6.46 -9.22 -3.19
CA ALA A 95 5.11 -9.29 -2.64
C ALA A 95 4.53 -7.89 -2.32
N LEU A 96 5.33 -7.06 -1.66
CA LEU A 96 4.96 -5.71 -1.27
C LEU A 96 4.83 -4.79 -2.49
N LEU A 97 5.80 -4.86 -3.40
CA LEU A 97 5.80 -4.05 -4.63
C LEU A 97 4.65 -4.43 -5.56
N THR A 98 4.30 -5.71 -5.67
CA THR A 98 3.16 -6.18 -6.48
C THR A 98 1.81 -5.70 -5.92
N SER A 99 1.75 -5.41 -4.62
CA SER A 99 0.56 -4.93 -3.95
C SER A 99 0.39 -3.41 -4.08
N CYS A 100 1.46 -2.62 -3.83
CA CYS A 100 1.38 -1.15 -3.72
C CYS A 100 2.64 -0.38 -4.17
N SER A 101 3.38 -0.81 -5.20
CA SER A 101 4.72 -0.28 -5.55
C SER A 101 4.87 1.25 -5.62
N SER A 102 3.86 1.99 -6.06
CA SER A 102 3.94 3.45 -6.23
C SER A 102 3.67 4.24 -4.94
N LEU A 103 3.09 3.61 -3.91
CA LEU A 103 2.76 4.24 -2.63
C LEU A 103 3.78 3.95 -1.53
N ILE A 104 4.60 2.91 -1.71
CA ILE A 104 5.59 2.48 -0.72
C ILE A 104 6.99 2.50 -1.33
N THR A 105 8.00 2.51 -0.48
CA THR A 105 9.40 2.39 -0.85
C THR A 105 10.13 1.54 0.19
N ILE A 106 11.14 0.80 -0.26
CA ILE A 106 11.98 -0.02 0.60
C ILE A 106 13.30 0.72 0.77
N VAL A 107 13.63 0.99 2.02
CA VAL A 107 14.84 1.74 2.41
C VAL A 107 15.80 0.78 3.10
N ASN A 108 17.02 0.69 2.58
CA ASN A 108 18.09 -0.07 3.22
C ASN A 108 18.75 0.79 4.31
N THR A 109 18.72 0.31 5.55
CA THR A 109 19.29 0.99 6.73
C THR A 109 20.72 0.55 7.05
N GLY A 110 21.32 -0.31 6.22
CA GLY A 110 22.62 -0.93 6.42
C GLY A 110 22.58 -2.26 7.18
N TYR A 111 21.59 -2.45 8.06
CA TYR A 111 21.39 -3.70 8.82
C TYR A 111 20.10 -4.44 8.44
N SER A 112 19.09 -3.70 7.96
CA SER A 112 17.81 -4.26 7.51
C SER A 112 17.15 -3.39 6.44
N GLN A 113 16.20 -3.98 5.72
CA GLN A 113 15.33 -3.26 4.81
C GLN A 113 14.02 -2.92 5.52
N VAL A 114 13.64 -1.65 5.52
CA VAL A 114 12.37 -1.18 6.10
C VAL A 114 11.46 -0.59 5.04
N VAL A 115 10.16 -0.73 5.25
CA VAL A 115 9.14 -0.22 4.35
C VAL A 115 8.64 1.13 4.86
N GLN A 116 8.56 2.09 3.96
CA GLN A 116 8.04 3.44 4.23
C GLN A 116 7.08 3.85 3.12
N PHE A 117 6.27 4.88 3.37
CA PHE A 117 5.53 5.51 2.28
C PHE A 117 6.49 6.21 1.32
N SER A 118 6.21 6.14 0.02
CA SER A 118 7.00 6.82 -1.02
C SER A 118 7.00 8.34 -0.85
N HIS A 119 5.98 8.89 -0.17
CA HIS A 119 5.89 10.30 0.16
C HIS A 119 5.14 10.52 1.48
N PHE A 120 5.57 11.51 2.27
CA PHE A 120 4.98 11.79 3.59
C PHE A 120 3.46 12.08 3.52
N LEU A 121 3.00 12.74 2.46
CA LEU A 121 1.58 13.07 2.24
C LEU A 121 0.71 11.86 1.89
N VAL A 122 1.27 10.70 1.52
CA VAL A 122 0.46 9.50 1.22
C VAL A 122 -0.31 9.09 2.47
N LYS A 123 0.36 9.03 3.62
CA LYS A 123 -0.26 8.71 4.91
C LYS A 123 -1.36 9.71 5.27
N GLU A 124 -1.10 11.00 5.07
CA GLU A 124 -2.09 12.06 5.31
C GLU A 124 -3.31 11.87 4.42
N TYR A 125 -3.11 11.63 3.12
CA TYR A 125 -4.19 11.43 2.16
C TYR A 125 -5.06 10.22 2.52
N LEU A 126 -4.45 9.07 2.81
CA LEU A 126 -5.15 7.82 3.16
C LEU A 126 -6.00 7.94 4.44
N THR A 127 -5.64 8.86 5.34
CA THR A 127 -6.37 9.11 6.62
C THR A 127 -7.27 10.34 6.56
N SER A 128 -7.31 11.04 5.42
CA SER A 128 -8.05 12.29 5.28
C SER A 128 -9.54 12.07 4.97
N ALA A 129 -10.37 13.00 5.44
CA ALA A 129 -11.78 13.06 5.05
C ALA A 129 -11.97 13.29 3.54
N ARG A 130 -10.96 13.82 2.82
CA ARG A 130 -11.03 14.06 1.38
C ARG A 130 -11.19 12.75 0.62
N LEU A 131 -10.39 11.75 0.97
CA LEU A 131 -10.52 10.41 0.40
C LEU A 131 -11.86 9.76 0.77
N SER A 132 -12.45 10.09 1.93
CA SER A 132 -13.78 9.58 2.31
C SER A 132 -14.94 10.14 1.47
N THR A 133 -14.71 11.21 0.72
CA THR A 133 -15.68 11.85 -0.19
C THR A 133 -15.39 11.59 -1.67
N SER A 134 -14.29 10.89 -1.97
CA SER A 134 -13.88 10.53 -3.33
C SER A 134 -14.76 9.42 -3.95
N SER A 135 -14.47 9.05 -5.20
CA SER A 135 -15.20 7.99 -5.92
C SER A 135 -15.21 6.65 -5.17
N GLN A 136 -16.31 5.89 -5.31
CA GLN A 136 -16.54 4.64 -4.57
C GLN A 136 -15.41 3.61 -4.68
N ASP A 137 -14.74 3.56 -5.84
CA ASP A 137 -13.67 2.59 -6.10
C ASP A 137 -12.45 2.82 -5.19
N VAL A 138 -12.21 4.06 -4.76
CA VAL A 138 -11.05 4.47 -3.96
C VAL A 138 -11.35 4.51 -2.45
N LEU A 139 -12.64 4.62 -2.07
CA LEU A 139 -13.09 4.68 -0.67
C LEU A 139 -12.62 3.48 0.17
N ARG A 140 -12.41 2.31 -0.45
CA ARG A 140 -11.87 1.13 0.25
C ARG A 140 -10.49 1.33 0.86
N TYR A 141 -9.74 2.30 0.34
CA TYR A 141 -8.41 2.66 0.83
C TYR A 141 -8.42 3.80 1.85
N HIS A 142 -9.60 4.32 2.21
CA HIS A 142 -9.71 5.25 3.35
C HIS A 142 -9.44 4.49 4.66
N ILE A 143 -8.47 4.98 5.43
CA ILE A 143 -7.94 4.31 6.60
C ILE A 143 -8.41 5.01 7.87
N VAL A 144 -9.33 4.35 8.57
CA VAL A 144 -9.70 4.71 9.94
C VAL A 144 -8.75 4.02 10.92
N LEU A 145 -8.19 4.78 11.86
CA LEU A 145 -7.12 4.30 12.76
C LEU A 145 -7.55 3.11 13.62
N GLY A 146 -8.76 3.13 14.20
CA GLY A 146 -9.25 2.06 15.07
C GLY A 146 -9.22 0.67 14.40
N PRO A 147 -9.93 0.48 13.27
CA PRO A 147 -9.88 -0.77 12.52
C PRO A 147 -8.46 -1.13 12.03
N ALA A 148 -7.65 -0.16 11.64
CA ALA A 148 -6.28 -0.42 11.20
C ALA A 148 -5.38 -0.95 12.34
N HIS A 149 -5.52 -0.42 13.56
CA HIS A 149 -4.87 -0.99 14.74
C HIS A 149 -5.32 -2.43 15.02
N THR A 150 -6.62 -2.74 14.85
CA THR A 150 -7.12 -4.11 14.99
C THR A 150 -6.47 -5.06 13.99
N ILE A 151 -6.37 -4.67 12.71
CA ILE A 151 -5.70 -5.48 11.69
C ILE A 151 -4.25 -5.74 12.07
N LEU A 152 -3.48 -4.70 12.43
CA LEU A 152 -2.09 -4.86 12.82
C LEU A 152 -1.96 -5.79 14.05
N ALA A 153 -2.79 -5.60 15.07
CA ALA A 153 -2.78 -6.44 16.27
C ALA A 153 -3.12 -7.90 15.95
N GLN A 154 -4.10 -8.15 15.09
CA GLN A 154 -4.47 -9.49 14.66
C GLN A 154 -3.33 -10.16 13.88
N THR A 155 -2.68 -9.44 12.96
CA THR A 155 -1.49 -9.95 12.26
C THR A 155 -0.41 -10.35 13.25
N CYS A 156 -0.07 -9.49 14.22
CA CYS A 156 0.94 -9.80 15.23
C CYS A 156 0.57 -11.06 16.03
N LEU A 157 -0.69 -11.20 16.43
CA LEU A 157 -1.17 -12.38 17.17
C LEU A 157 -1.17 -13.65 16.33
N SER A 158 -1.31 -13.55 15.01
CA SER A 158 -1.34 -14.71 14.12
C SER A 158 0.04 -15.34 13.87
N ILE A 159 1.12 -14.64 14.24
CA ILE A 159 2.52 -15.03 14.02
C ILE A 159 3.17 -15.54 15.33
N LEU A 160 2.54 -15.31 16.49
CA LEU A 160 2.98 -15.78 17.81
C LEU A 160 2.58 -17.25 18.06
#